data_AF-A0AAX3AJC5-F1
#
_entry.id   AF-A0AAX3AJC5-F1
#
_cell.length_a   1.000
_cell.length_b   1.000
_cell.length_c   1.000
_cell.angle_alpha   90.00
_cell.angle_beta   90.00
_cell.angle_gamma   90.00
#
_symmetry.space_group_name_H-M   'P 1'
#
loop_
_entity.id
_entity.type
_entity.pdbx_description
1 polymer ?
#
loop_
_entity_poly.entity_id
_entity_poly.type
_entity_poly.pdbx_seq_one_letter_code
_entity_poly.pdbx_strand_id
1 'polypeptide(L)'
;MSVVTYFVETSQAYLDTAAETQFGAVAATVGTLLVLGTTLVVILVGINMIYQYRAMDGHTAFWLAVKIGLIGIFATNWMQFNAFSSAILYGIDSIAGALVASVGGGSPGPSGTFAEEFDRLIAELGDYLNAAGSELNWMAGAMLDIVGVLLLSILGGLAAFILVASRLMIALLIGIAPVMIFLTLFEVTKDYFARWLSALISFAIYPIVIAGVFATITGVASALIGELGDPEGASNIGALLPFFMMVLMAKGFIIATPFIVRAISGNIMMPALSGGLGGGYSFARAAMGSQQAYNRYLIGGASGAEYTALRARQFLGVQQMPVRQGMGQTGSGGGTGSADSGSKMLAQLARLGRLGRR
;
A
#
# COMPACT_ATOMS: atom_id res chain seq x y z
N MET A 1 1.79 22.35 19.15
CA MET A 1 2.26 21.44 18.08
C MET A 1 1.10 20.57 17.69
N SER A 2 0.81 20.50 16.40
CA SER A 2 -0.30 19.75 15.84
C SER A 2 0.04 18.26 15.71
N VAL A 3 -0.99 17.41 15.76
CA VAL A 3 -0.85 15.97 15.99
C VAL A 3 -0.18 15.27 14.81
N VAL A 4 -0.51 15.65 13.57
CA VAL A 4 0.01 14.98 12.36
C VAL A 4 1.47 15.32 12.17
N THR A 5 1.83 16.60 12.29
CA THR A 5 3.23 17.06 12.23
C THR A 5 4.09 16.35 13.26
N TYR A 6 3.65 16.29 14.53
CA TYR A 6 4.37 15.57 15.58
C TYR A 6 4.63 14.10 15.23
N PHE A 7 3.61 13.37 14.77
CA PHE A 7 3.76 11.96 14.42
C PHE A 7 4.69 11.75 13.22
N VAL A 8 4.59 12.59 12.19
CA VAL A 8 5.39 12.46 10.97
C VAL A 8 6.86 12.77 11.26
N GLU A 9 7.17 13.89 11.91
CA GLU A 9 8.54 14.29 12.22
C GLU A 9 9.22 13.31 13.19
N THR A 10 8.51 12.92 14.25
CA THR A 10 9.04 11.96 15.22
C THR A 10 9.31 10.61 14.56
N SER A 11 8.38 10.13 13.73
CA SER A 11 8.57 8.86 13.01
C SER A 11 9.74 8.95 12.04
N GLN A 12 9.90 10.05 11.33
CA GLN A 12 10.99 10.23 10.37
C GLN A 12 12.36 10.15 11.04
N ALA A 13 12.55 10.84 12.16
CA ALA A 13 13.81 10.78 12.92
C ALA A 13 14.17 9.35 13.37
N TYR A 14 13.18 8.59 13.86
CA TYR A 14 13.39 7.19 14.24
C TYR A 14 13.69 6.30 13.04
N LEU A 15 13.01 6.52 11.92
CA LEU A 15 13.18 5.74 10.71
C LEU A 15 14.54 5.98 10.06
N ASP A 16 15.04 7.22 10.06
CA ASP A 16 16.37 7.55 9.54
C ASP A 16 17.46 6.86 10.37
N THR A 17 17.32 6.89 11.70
CA THR A 17 18.22 6.18 12.62
C THR A 17 18.17 4.66 12.41
N ALA A 18 16.97 4.11 12.23
CA ALA A 18 16.79 2.68 11.97
C ALA A 18 17.40 2.27 10.62
N ALA A 19 17.23 3.09 9.58
CA ALA A 19 17.80 2.86 8.26
C ALA A 19 19.33 2.87 8.30
N GLU A 20 19.95 3.82 9.00
CA GLU A 20 21.41 3.87 9.20
C GLU A 20 21.92 2.61 9.91
N THR A 21 21.27 2.23 11.00
CA THR A 21 21.69 1.08 11.81
C THR A 21 21.56 -0.22 11.03
N GLN A 22 20.44 -0.41 10.32
CA GLN A 22 20.21 -1.59 9.48
C GLN A 22 21.19 -1.62 8.30
N PHE A 23 21.39 -0.50 7.62
CA PHE A 23 22.37 -0.38 6.54
C PHE A 23 23.76 -0.76 7.05
N GLY A 24 24.20 -0.23 8.20
CA GLY A 24 25.51 -0.54 8.77
C GLY A 24 25.70 -2.04 9.06
N ALA A 25 24.69 -2.67 9.68
CA ALA A 25 24.71 -4.11 9.95
C ALA A 25 24.78 -4.94 8.66
N VAL A 26 23.96 -4.59 7.67
CA VAL A 26 23.93 -5.28 6.38
C VAL A 26 25.22 -5.04 5.60
N ALA A 27 25.73 -3.81 5.56
CA ALA A 27 26.99 -3.44 4.91
C ALA A 27 28.19 -4.18 5.49
N ALA A 28 28.23 -4.43 6.81
CA ALA A 28 29.28 -5.23 7.43
C ALA A 28 29.29 -6.68 6.92
N THR A 29 28.12 -7.31 6.82
CA THR A 29 27.99 -8.68 6.28
C THR A 29 28.28 -8.74 4.78
N VAL A 30 27.72 -7.80 4.01
CA VAL A 30 27.90 -7.71 2.55
C VAL A 30 29.32 -7.31 2.19
N GLY A 31 29.98 -6.47 2.97
CA GLY A 31 31.35 -6.01 2.70
C GLY A 31 32.34 -7.16 2.58
N THR A 32 32.20 -8.18 3.44
CA THR A 32 33.04 -9.39 3.36
C THR A 32 32.75 -10.18 2.07
N LEU A 33 31.48 -10.37 1.74
CA LEU A 33 31.06 -11.03 0.50
C LEU A 33 31.44 -10.24 -0.75
N LEU A 34 31.47 -8.91 -0.68
CA LEU A 34 31.87 -8.03 -1.75
C LEU A 34 33.35 -8.19 -2.04
N VAL A 35 34.22 -8.22 -1.03
CA VAL A 35 35.66 -8.48 -1.22
C VAL A 35 35.89 -9.85 -1.87
N LEU A 36 35.19 -10.89 -1.39
CA LEU A 36 35.29 -12.23 -1.99
C LEU A 36 34.75 -12.28 -3.44
N GLY A 37 33.59 -11.67 -3.68
CA GLY A 37 32.97 -11.63 -5.01
C GLY A 37 33.77 -10.81 -6.01
N THR A 38 34.32 -9.67 -5.58
CA THR A 38 35.15 -8.80 -6.45
C THR A 38 36.49 -9.45 -6.75
N THR A 39 37.17 -10.06 -5.77
CA THR A 39 38.41 -10.82 -6.02
C THR A 39 38.17 -11.98 -7.00
N LEU A 40 37.09 -12.73 -6.84
CA LEU A 40 36.70 -13.79 -7.77
C LEU A 40 36.43 -13.23 -9.18
N VAL A 41 35.66 -12.15 -9.30
CA VAL A 41 35.39 -11.48 -10.59
C VAL A 41 36.69 -11.02 -11.25
N VAL A 42 37.60 -10.40 -10.50
CA VAL A 42 38.89 -9.95 -11.02
C VAL A 42 39.75 -11.13 -11.49
N ILE A 43 39.79 -12.24 -10.74
CA ILE A 43 40.50 -13.46 -11.15
C ILE A 43 39.89 -14.04 -12.43
N LEU A 44 38.56 -14.18 -12.50
CA LEU A 44 37.88 -14.70 -13.69
C LEU A 44 38.10 -13.81 -14.92
N VAL A 45 38.06 -12.49 -14.74
CA VAL A 45 38.38 -11.52 -15.79
C VAL A 45 39.84 -11.64 -16.23
N GLY A 46 40.77 -11.79 -15.29
CA GLY A 46 42.20 -12.01 -15.58
C GLY A 46 42.46 -13.30 -16.37
N ILE A 47 41.83 -14.42 -15.96
CA ILE A 47 41.89 -15.69 -16.70
C ILE A 47 41.28 -15.53 -18.09
N ASN A 48 40.13 -14.87 -18.22
CA ASN A 48 39.50 -14.61 -19.52
C ASN A 48 40.41 -13.77 -20.43
N MET A 49 41.12 -12.80 -19.87
CA MET A 49 42.05 -11.94 -20.61
C MET A 49 43.33 -12.67 -21.05
N ILE A 50 43.85 -13.61 -20.24
CA ILE A 50 45.01 -14.43 -20.58
C ILE A 50 44.67 -15.48 -21.65
N TYR A 51 43.56 -16.19 -21.48
CA TYR A 51 43.18 -17.29 -22.35
C TYR A 51 42.32 -16.87 -23.56
N GLN A 52 41.92 -15.60 -23.64
CA GLN A 52 41.06 -15.03 -24.69
C GLN A 52 39.80 -15.88 -25.01
N TYR A 53 39.21 -16.55 -24.02
CA TYR A 53 37.98 -17.33 -24.22
C TYR A 53 36.83 -16.46 -24.74
N ARG A 54 36.83 -15.17 -24.38
CA ARG A 54 35.99 -14.13 -25.00
C ARG A 54 36.82 -12.86 -25.11
N ALA A 55 36.99 -12.32 -26.31
CA ALA A 55 37.69 -11.05 -26.50
C ALA A 55 37.03 -9.97 -25.63
N MET A 56 37.79 -9.42 -24.68
CA MET A 56 37.33 -8.36 -23.80
C MET A 56 38.06 -7.08 -24.18
N ASP A 57 37.33 -6.12 -24.75
CA ASP A 57 37.86 -4.79 -25.02
C ASP A 57 38.20 -4.05 -23.71
N GLY A 58 39.29 -3.28 -23.72
CA GLY A 58 39.73 -2.48 -22.58
C GLY A 58 38.65 -1.52 -22.06
N HIS A 59 37.72 -1.09 -22.91
CA HIS A 59 36.55 -0.31 -22.52
C HIS A 59 35.62 -1.07 -21.57
N THR A 60 35.33 -2.34 -21.86
CA THR A 60 34.49 -3.21 -21.02
C THR A 60 35.16 -3.49 -19.67
N ALA A 61 36.48 -3.73 -19.69
CA ALA A 61 37.28 -3.92 -18.48
C ALA A 61 37.30 -2.66 -17.60
N PHE A 62 37.46 -1.48 -18.21
CA PHE A 62 37.42 -0.19 -17.52
C PHE A 62 36.06 0.04 -16.84
N TRP A 63 34.95 -0.15 -17.55
CA TRP A 63 33.62 0.00 -16.96
C TRP A 63 33.33 -1.00 -15.86
N LEU A 64 33.85 -2.23 -15.97
CA LEU A 64 33.77 -3.22 -14.89
C LEU A 64 34.54 -2.77 -13.65
N ALA A 65 35.74 -2.18 -13.81
CA ALA A 65 36.51 -1.63 -12.70
C ALA A 65 35.80 -0.43 -12.04
N VAL A 66 35.25 0.49 -12.83
CA VAL A 66 34.44 1.62 -12.34
C VAL A 66 33.23 1.11 -11.55
N LYS A 67 32.52 0.11 -12.09
CA LYS A 67 31.38 -0.53 -11.42
C LYS A 67 31.78 -1.12 -10.07
N ILE A 68 32.88 -1.87 -9.99
CA ILE A 68 33.37 -2.42 -8.73
C ILE A 68 33.70 -1.31 -7.73
N GLY A 69 34.36 -0.23 -8.17
CA GLY A 69 34.66 0.93 -7.33
C GLY A 69 33.40 1.60 -6.78
N LEU A 70 32.39 1.84 -7.63
CA LEU A 70 31.11 2.41 -7.22
C LEU A 70 30.38 1.52 -6.22
N ILE A 71 30.31 0.21 -6.46
CA ILE A 71 29.70 -0.73 -5.52
C ILE A 71 30.46 -0.69 -4.19
N GLY A 72 31.80 -0.67 -4.20
CA GLY A 72 32.60 -0.56 -2.99
C GLY A 72 32.26 0.70 -2.18
N ILE A 73 32.21 1.87 -2.84
CA ILE A 73 31.89 3.14 -2.17
C ILE A 73 30.46 3.14 -1.63
N PHE A 74 29.46 2.79 -2.45
CA PHE A 74 28.06 2.93 -2.08
C PHE A 74 27.50 1.79 -1.22
N ALA A 75 28.01 0.56 -1.33
CA ALA A 75 27.50 -0.56 -0.54
C ALA A 75 28.10 -0.61 0.87
N THR A 76 29.29 -0.03 1.08
CA THR A 76 30.00 -0.15 2.37
C THR A 76 30.00 1.14 3.18
N ASN A 77 29.79 2.29 2.55
CA ASN A 77 29.86 3.59 3.22
C ASN A 77 28.46 4.23 3.30
N TRP A 78 27.91 4.24 4.52
CA TRP A 78 26.63 4.89 4.80
C TRP A 78 26.62 6.37 4.41
N MET A 79 27.67 7.13 4.74
CA MET A 79 27.69 8.58 4.52
C MET A 79 27.58 8.93 3.03
N GLN A 80 28.31 8.22 2.17
CA GLN A 80 28.27 8.45 0.72
C GLN A 80 26.93 8.04 0.12
N PHE A 81 26.40 6.89 0.56
CA PHE A 81 25.09 6.43 0.12
C PHE A 81 23.97 7.36 0.58
N ASN A 82 23.98 7.76 1.85
CA ASN A 82 22.97 8.61 2.44
C ASN A 82 22.97 10.02 1.83
N ALA A 83 24.14 10.59 1.52
CA ALA A 83 24.22 11.88 0.86
C ALA A 83 23.51 11.85 -0.52
N PHE A 84 23.72 10.78 -1.29
CA PHE A 84 23.07 10.61 -2.59
C PHE A 84 21.58 10.31 -2.47
N SER A 85 21.20 9.36 -1.61
CA SER A 85 19.79 8.94 -1.46
C SER A 85 18.95 10.07 -0.86
N SER A 86 19.44 10.75 0.17
CA SER A 86 18.75 11.86 0.81
C SER A 86 18.58 13.04 -0.15
N ALA A 87 19.58 13.37 -0.97
CA ALA A 87 19.42 14.43 -1.98
C ALA A 87 18.27 14.16 -2.95
N ILE A 88 18.11 12.91 -3.40
CA ILE A 88 16.99 12.51 -4.26
C ILE A 88 15.66 12.57 -3.51
N LEU A 89 15.61 12.00 -2.30
CA LEU A 89 14.38 11.95 -1.50
C LEU A 89 13.91 13.35 -1.09
N TYR A 90 14.83 14.24 -0.70
CA TYR A 90 14.51 15.64 -0.42
C TYR A 90 14.07 16.40 -1.68
N GLY A 91 14.66 16.10 -2.84
CA GLY A 91 14.18 16.65 -4.11
C GLY A 91 12.73 16.26 -4.39
N ILE A 92 12.40 14.98 -4.18
CA ILE A 92 11.03 14.46 -4.31
C ILE A 92 10.07 15.10 -3.30
N ASP A 93 10.50 15.25 -2.04
CA ASP A 93 9.72 15.90 -0.99
C ASP A 93 9.47 17.38 -1.27
N SER A 94 10.43 18.07 -1.90
CA SER A 94 10.28 19.47 -2.29
C SER A 94 9.16 19.67 -3.33
N ILE A 95 8.97 18.71 -4.24
CA ILE A 95 7.87 18.71 -5.22
C ILE A 95 6.53 18.58 -4.49
N ALA A 96 6.45 17.67 -3.52
CA ALA A 96 5.25 17.50 -2.69
C ALA A 96 4.94 18.79 -1.91
N GLY A 97 5.94 19.45 -1.32
CA GLY A 97 5.80 20.73 -0.64
C GLY A 97 5.31 21.84 -1.58
N ALA A 98 5.85 21.94 -2.80
CA ALA A 98 5.42 22.93 -3.79
C ALA A 98 3.96 22.74 -4.24
N LEU A 99 3.50 21.48 -4.41
CA LEU A 99 2.11 21.18 -4.75
C LEU A 99 1.15 21.63 -3.66
N VAL A 100 1.50 21.40 -2.40
CA VAL A 100 0.69 21.80 -1.24
C VAL A 100 0.65 23.33 -1.12
N ALA A 101 1.81 23.99 -1.23
CA ALA A 101 1.90 25.45 -1.16
C ALA A 101 1.09 26.15 -2.27
N SER A 102 0.94 25.52 -3.45
CA SER A 102 0.20 26.09 -4.57
C SER A 102 -1.30 26.26 -4.32
N VAL A 103 -1.88 25.48 -3.41
CA VAL A 103 -3.32 25.51 -3.14
C VAL A 103 -3.68 26.33 -1.89
N GLY A 104 -2.80 26.39 -0.90
CA GLY A 104 -3.04 27.14 0.36
C GLY A 104 -3.11 28.66 0.22
N GLY A 105 -2.94 29.23 -0.98
CA GLY A 105 -3.16 30.65 -1.27
C GLY A 105 -2.20 31.62 -0.57
N GLY A 106 -1.10 31.14 0.01
CA GLY A 106 -0.14 31.95 0.76
C GLY A 106 1.27 31.37 0.75
N SER A 107 2.23 32.16 1.27
CA SER A 107 3.60 31.71 1.50
C SER A 107 3.60 30.41 2.33
N PRO A 108 4.44 29.41 2.00
CA PRO A 108 4.57 28.21 2.82
C PRO A 108 4.75 28.61 4.29
N GLY A 109 4.08 27.89 5.21
CA GLY A 109 4.32 28.04 6.65
C GLY A 109 5.80 27.88 6.99
N PRO A 110 6.25 28.24 8.21
CA PRO A 110 7.66 28.23 8.61
C PRO A 110 8.43 26.94 8.27
N SER A 111 7.75 25.79 8.19
CA SER A 111 8.34 24.50 7.80
C SER A 111 8.19 24.14 6.31
N GLY A 112 7.23 24.75 5.60
CA GLY A 112 6.89 24.44 4.21
C GLY A 112 6.45 23.00 3.98
N THR A 113 6.05 22.30 5.04
CA THR A 113 5.76 20.87 4.99
C THR A 113 4.30 20.58 4.73
N PHE A 114 4.07 19.41 4.10
CA PHE A 114 2.76 18.83 3.88
C PHE A 114 1.88 18.75 5.15
N ALA A 115 2.49 18.42 6.29
CA ALA A 115 1.76 18.17 7.54
C ALA A 115 1.17 19.45 8.14
N GLU A 116 1.85 20.58 7.98
CA GLU A 116 1.43 21.88 8.51
C GLU A 116 0.17 22.41 7.80
N GLU A 117 0.12 22.37 6.46
CA GLU A 117 -1.08 22.79 5.71
C GLU A 117 -2.28 21.87 5.96
N PHE A 118 -2.01 20.58 6.23
CA PHE A 118 -3.06 19.64 6.59
C PHE A 118 -3.64 19.94 7.98
N ASP A 119 -2.78 20.25 8.95
CA ASP A 119 -3.20 20.68 10.27
C ASP A 119 -3.98 22.01 10.22
N ARG A 120 -3.60 22.92 9.32
CA ARG A 120 -4.33 24.16 9.03
C ARG A 120 -5.73 23.89 8.46
N LEU A 121 -5.87 23.00 7.48
CA LEU A 121 -7.17 22.61 6.94
C LEU A 121 -8.06 21.96 8.03
N ILE A 122 -7.50 21.11 8.90
CA ILE A 122 -8.25 20.52 10.01
C ILE A 122 -8.74 21.61 10.98
N ALA A 123 -7.90 22.61 11.27
CA ALA A 123 -8.27 23.73 12.12
C ALA A 123 -9.41 24.55 11.50
N GLU A 124 -9.29 24.94 10.22
CA GLU A 124 -10.31 25.70 9.51
C GLU A 124 -11.64 24.96 9.41
N LEU A 125 -11.60 23.64 9.14
CA LEU A 125 -12.80 22.80 9.16
C LEU A 125 -13.38 22.66 10.58
N GLY A 126 -12.54 22.63 11.60
CA GLY A 126 -12.97 22.62 13.01
C GLY A 126 -13.66 23.92 13.41
N ASP A 127 -13.13 25.06 12.98
CA ASP A 127 -13.71 26.37 13.24
C ASP A 127 -15.06 26.53 12.52
N TYR A 128 -15.15 26.10 11.26
CA TYR A 128 -16.42 26.08 10.51
C TYR A 128 -17.45 25.17 11.18
N LEU A 129 -17.02 24.00 11.65
CA LEU A 129 -17.87 23.05 12.37
C LEU A 129 -18.40 23.64 13.69
N ASN A 130 -17.53 24.30 14.46
CA ASN A 130 -17.90 24.97 15.70
C ASN A 130 -18.89 26.11 15.47
N ALA A 131 -18.66 26.95 14.46
CA ALA A 131 -19.53 28.06 14.12
C ALA A 131 -20.94 27.58 13.68
N ALA A 132 -21.00 26.53 12.86
CA ALA A 132 -22.29 25.93 12.50
C ALA A 132 -22.99 25.25 13.69
N GLY A 133 -22.22 24.71 14.63
CA GLY A 133 -22.74 24.12 15.87
C GLY A 133 -23.38 25.14 16.80
N SER A 134 -22.84 26.37 16.87
CA SER A 134 -23.40 27.44 17.71
C SER A 134 -24.75 27.99 17.23
N GLU A 135 -25.06 27.85 15.94
CA GLU A 135 -26.36 28.24 15.36
C GLU A 135 -27.47 27.18 15.61
N LEU A 136 -27.10 25.98 16.04
CA LEU A 136 -28.04 24.92 16.36
C LEU A 136 -28.44 24.94 17.86
N ASN A 137 -29.54 24.25 18.18
CA ASN A 137 -29.93 24.02 19.57
C ASN A 137 -28.78 23.35 20.35
N TRP A 138 -28.61 23.66 21.64
CA TRP A 138 -27.50 23.22 22.50
C TRP A 138 -27.19 21.71 22.40
N MET A 139 -28.22 20.85 22.29
CA MET A 139 -28.04 19.41 22.13
C MET A 139 -27.63 19.01 20.71
N ALA A 140 -28.17 19.67 19.68
CA ALA A 140 -27.82 19.42 18.29
C ALA A 140 -26.40 19.91 17.96
N GLY A 141 -26.01 21.08 18.49
CA GLY A 141 -24.64 21.59 18.43
C GLY A 141 -23.64 20.65 19.10
N ALA A 142 -23.94 20.17 20.32
CA ALA A 142 -23.06 19.21 21.00
C ALA A 142 -22.91 17.87 20.26
N MET A 143 -23.99 17.34 19.68
CA MET A 143 -23.92 16.10 18.88
C MET A 143 -23.14 16.31 17.58
N LEU A 144 -23.30 17.46 16.95
CA LEU A 144 -22.55 17.83 15.74
C LEU A 144 -21.06 17.94 16.07
N ASP A 145 -20.69 18.60 17.17
CA ASP A 145 -19.30 18.72 17.61
C ASP A 145 -18.64 17.34 17.81
N ILE A 146 -19.29 16.44 18.54
CA ILE A 146 -18.79 15.06 18.74
C ILE A 146 -18.58 14.34 17.41
N VAL A 147 -19.56 14.40 16.51
CA VAL A 147 -19.48 13.74 15.19
C VAL A 147 -18.42 14.40 14.31
N GLY A 148 -18.34 15.72 14.33
CA GLY A 148 -17.39 16.52 13.58
C GLY A 148 -15.96 16.24 13.99
N VAL A 149 -15.66 16.33 15.28
CA VAL A 149 -14.35 15.98 15.84
C VAL A 149 -13.99 14.54 15.52
N LEU A 150 -14.93 13.58 15.62
CA LEU A 150 -14.68 12.19 15.25
C LEU A 150 -14.35 12.05 13.76
N LEU A 151 -15.07 12.74 12.87
CA LEU A 151 -14.81 12.70 11.44
C LEU A 151 -13.48 13.36 11.08
N LEU A 152 -13.17 14.53 11.62
CA LEU A 152 -11.90 15.23 11.39
C LEU A 152 -10.72 14.44 11.98
N SER A 153 -10.87 13.84 13.16
CA SER A 153 -9.85 13.00 13.79
C SER A 153 -9.52 11.76 12.94
N ILE A 154 -10.52 11.06 12.41
CA ILE A 154 -10.29 9.92 11.51
C ILE A 154 -9.60 10.36 10.22
N LEU A 155 -9.93 11.54 9.69
CA LEU A 155 -9.31 12.09 8.48
C LEU A 155 -7.83 12.40 8.77
N GLY A 156 -7.56 13.06 9.89
CA GLY A 156 -6.22 13.33 10.42
C GLY A 156 -5.36 12.08 10.59
N GLY A 157 -5.91 11.08 11.29
CA GLY A 157 -5.25 9.82 11.57
C GLY A 157 -4.95 9.00 10.32
N LEU A 158 -5.87 8.93 9.36
CA LEU A 158 -5.64 8.20 8.10
C LEU A 158 -4.51 8.83 7.27
N ALA A 159 -4.49 10.16 7.18
CA ALA A 159 -3.44 10.89 6.47
C ALA A 159 -2.07 10.65 7.11
N ALA A 160 -1.96 10.86 8.42
CA ALA A 160 -0.74 10.62 9.19
C ALA A 160 -0.25 9.18 9.02
N PHE A 161 -1.16 8.21 9.14
CA PHE A 161 -0.85 6.80 9.01
C PHE A 161 -0.26 6.45 7.64
N ILE A 162 -0.86 6.91 6.54
CA ILE A 162 -0.38 6.60 5.18
C ILE A 162 0.98 7.24 4.91
N LEU A 163 1.20 8.46 5.39
CA LEU A 163 2.49 9.15 5.26
C LEU A 163 3.60 8.41 5.99
N VAL A 164 3.39 8.10 7.27
CA VAL A 164 4.35 7.36 8.09
C VAL A 164 4.62 5.97 7.48
N ALA A 165 3.58 5.29 6.99
CA ALA A 165 3.74 4.00 6.32
C ALA A 165 4.64 4.08 5.08
N SER A 166 4.52 5.14 4.27
CA SER A 166 5.39 5.33 3.09
C SER A 166 6.86 5.51 3.48
N ARG A 167 7.13 6.33 4.51
CA ARG A 167 8.49 6.57 5.04
C ARG A 167 9.09 5.31 5.63
N LEU A 168 8.30 4.54 6.38
CA LEU A 168 8.72 3.28 6.97
C LEU A 168 9.22 2.32 5.89
N MET A 169 8.48 2.23 4.78
CA MET A 169 8.86 1.35 3.67
C MET A 169 10.12 1.83 2.95
N ILE A 170 10.29 3.14 2.76
CA ILE A 170 11.54 3.71 2.20
C ILE A 170 12.71 3.38 3.13
N ALA A 171 12.59 3.61 4.44
CA ALA A 171 13.63 3.32 5.42
C ALA A 171 14.05 1.84 5.40
N LEU A 172 13.08 0.92 5.31
CA LEU A 172 13.35 -0.51 5.19
C LEU A 172 14.09 -0.86 3.90
N LEU A 173 13.69 -0.27 2.76
CA LEU A 173 14.36 -0.48 1.47
C LEU A 173 15.78 0.09 1.45
N ILE A 174 15.99 1.24 2.08
CA ILE A 174 17.30 1.87 2.28
C ILE A 174 18.19 0.99 3.16
N GLY A 175 17.66 0.39 4.23
CA GLY A 175 18.41 -0.52 5.11
C GLY A 175 18.98 -1.75 4.39
N ILE A 176 18.27 -2.28 3.38
CA ILE A 176 18.76 -3.42 2.57
C ILE A 176 19.57 -3.01 1.33
N ALA A 177 19.77 -1.70 1.10
CA ALA A 177 20.48 -1.20 -0.07
C ALA A 177 21.86 -1.84 -0.33
N PRO A 178 22.71 -2.14 0.69
CA PRO A 178 24.00 -2.76 0.43
C PRO A 178 23.90 -4.10 -0.30
N VAL A 179 22.93 -4.95 0.06
CA VAL A 179 22.68 -6.23 -0.62
C VAL A 179 22.30 -5.99 -2.06
N MET A 180 21.35 -5.07 -2.28
CA MET A 180 20.81 -4.81 -3.61
C MET A 180 21.89 -4.23 -4.53
N ILE A 181 22.73 -3.33 -4.02
CA ILE A 181 23.89 -2.79 -4.74
C ILE A 181 24.90 -3.90 -5.03
N PHE A 182 25.19 -4.77 -4.07
CA PHE A 182 26.08 -5.92 -4.27
C PHE A 182 25.58 -6.87 -5.37
N LEU A 183 24.27 -7.14 -5.44
CA LEU A 183 23.68 -7.98 -6.48
C LEU A 183 23.86 -7.39 -7.88
N THR A 184 24.19 -6.10 -8.03
CA THR A 184 24.52 -5.54 -9.34
C THR A 184 25.86 -6.07 -9.87
N LEU A 185 26.76 -6.55 -9.01
CA LEU A 185 28.08 -7.06 -9.40
C LEU A 185 27.97 -8.13 -10.50
N PHE A 186 27.03 -9.07 -10.32
CA PHE A 186 26.80 -10.16 -11.26
C PHE A 186 25.68 -9.82 -12.25
N GLU A 187 25.87 -10.20 -13.52
CA GLU A 187 24.88 -9.93 -14.57
C GLU A 187 23.55 -10.68 -14.36
N VAL A 188 23.59 -11.85 -13.71
CA VAL A 188 22.42 -12.69 -13.44
C VAL A 188 21.52 -12.07 -12.37
N THR A 189 22.09 -11.35 -11.40
CA THR A 189 21.35 -10.82 -10.24
C THR A 189 21.04 -9.33 -10.33
N LYS A 190 21.51 -8.62 -11.36
CA LYS A 190 21.27 -7.18 -11.55
C LYS A 190 19.78 -6.80 -11.62
N ASP A 191 18.93 -7.71 -12.06
CA ASP A 191 17.49 -7.46 -12.19
C ASP A 191 16.81 -7.29 -10.82
N TYR A 192 17.36 -7.89 -9.75
CA TYR A 192 16.88 -7.66 -8.40
C TYR A 192 17.08 -6.21 -7.97
N PHE A 193 18.24 -5.61 -8.29
CA PHE A 193 18.50 -4.20 -8.04
C PHE A 193 17.52 -3.31 -8.79
N ALA A 194 17.25 -3.60 -10.06
CA ALA A 194 16.28 -2.83 -10.85
C ALA A 194 14.87 -2.88 -10.25
N ARG A 195 14.44 -4.05 -9.77
CA ARG A 195 13.14 -4.22 -9.09
C ARG A 195 13.08 -3.51 -7.75
N TRP A 196 14.15 -3.57 -6.95
CA TRP A 196 14.26 -2.84 -5.69
C TRP A 196 14.25 -1.33 -5.91
N LEU A 197 15.01 -0.83 -6.90
CA LEU A 197 15.05 0.58 -7.25
C LEU A 197 13.67 1.05 -7.73
N SER A 198 13.00 0.26 -8.57
CA SER A 198 11.63 0.53 -9.00
C SER A 198 10.66 0.57 -7.81
N ALA A 199 10.79 -0.35 -6.85
CA ALA A 199 10.01 -0.31 -5.61
C ALA A 199 10.30 0.94 -4.78
N LEU A 200 11.57 1.30 -4.59
CA LEU A 200 11.99 2.49 -3.84
C LEU A 200 11.42 3.76 -4.46
N ILE A 201 11.54 3.92 -5.79
CA ILE A 201 10.95 5.04 -6.52
C ILE A 201 9.42 5.04 -6.38
N SER A 202 8.78 3.86 -6.46
CA SER A 202 7.33 3.74 -6.26
C SER A 202 6.90 4.25 -4.88
N PHE A 203 7.67 3.95 -3.82
CA PHE A 203 7.39 4.45 -2.48
C PHE A 203 7.75 5.93 -2.32
N ALA A 204 8.79 6.42 -2.98
CA ALA A 204 9.15 7.83 -2.98
C ALA A 204 8.09 8.72 -3.66
N ILE A 205 7.31 8.20 -4.60
CA ILE A 205 6.20 8.94 -5.24
C ILE A 205 4.99 9.14 -4.30
N TYR A 206 4.86 8.35 -3.21
CA TYR A 206 3.72 8.48 -2.29
C TYR A 206 3.56 9.91 -1.75
N PRO A 207 4.59 10.55 -1.15
CA PRO A 207 4.51 11.94 -0.70
C PRO A 207 3.98 12.91 -1.76
N ILE A 208 4.42 12.79 -3.03
CA ILE A 208 3.97 13.67 -4.13
C ILE A 208 2.47 13.46 -4.41
N VAL A 209 2.04 12.20 -4.55
CA VAL A 209 0.63 11.90 -4.86
C VAL A 209 -0.27 12.30 -3.70
N ILE A 210 0.16 12.05 -2.47
CA ILE A 210 -0.54 12.48 -1.26
C ILE A 210 -0.68 14.00 -1.29
N ALA A 211 0.41 14.75 -1.47
CA ALA A 211 0.39 16.19 -1.61
C ALA A 211 -0.56 16.68 -2.70
N GLY A 212 -0.56 16.06 -3.88
CA GLY A 212 -1.48 16.41 -4.97
C GLY A 212 -2.95 16.14 -4.61
N VAL A 213 -3.24 14.99 -4.01
CA VAL A 213 -4.60 14.66 -3.55
C VAL A 213 -5.06 15.65 -2.49
N PHE A 214 -4.20 16.01 -1.56
CA PHE A 214 -4.52 17.01 -0.54
C PHE A 214 -4.70 18.40 -1.10
N ALA A 215 -3.85 18.82 -2.03
CA ALA A 215 -4.04 20.04 -2.79
C ALA A 215 -5.41 20.04 -3.48
N THR A 216 -5.86 18.93 -4.08
CA THR A 216 -7.23 18.89 -4.64
C THR A 216 -8.32 18.98 -3.58
N ILE A 217 -8.16 18.32 -2.42
CA ILE A 217 -9.12 18.37 -1.32
C ILE A 217 -9.24 19.80 -0.77
N THR A 218 -8.11 20.45 -0.46
CA THR A 218 -8.08 21.82 0.05
C THR A 218 -8.67 22.79 -0.96
N GLY A 219 -8.34 22.67 -2.25
CA GLY A 219 -8.88 23.56 -3.28
C GLY A 219 -10.40 23.45 -3.41
N VAL A 220 -10.93 22.22 -3.38
CA VAL A 220 -12.38 21.99 -3.38
C VAL A 220 -13.02 22.45 -2.06
N ALA A 221 -12.32 22.26 -0.93
CA ALA A 221 -12.77 22.71 0.39
C ALA A 221 -13.00 24.22 0.43
N SER A 222 -11.98 24.98 0.05
CA SER A 222 -12.03 26.44 0.08
C SER A 222 -13.07 26.98 -0.89
N ALA A 223 -13.25 26.35 -2.05
CA ALA A 223 -14.32 26.72 -2.99
C ALA A 223 -15.71 26.50 -2.40
N LEU A 224 -15.94 25.36 -1.75
CA LEU A 224 -17.22 25.05 -1.12
C LEU A 224 -17.48 25.93 0.11
N ILE A 225 -16.49 26.18 0.97
CA ILE A 225 -16.65 27.12 2.11
C ILE A 225 -16.99 28.52 1.61
N GLY A 226 -16.33 28.97 0.52
CA GLY A 226 -16.63 30.26 -0.10
C GLY A 226 -18.04 30.34 -0.69
N GLU A 227 -18.57 29.23 -1.20
CA GLU A 227 -19.91 29.16 -1.82
C GLU A 227 -21.04 28.85 -0.81
N LEU A 228 -20.73 28.17 0.30
CA LEU A 228 -21.66 27.94 1.40
C LEU A 228 -21.95 29.22 2.22
N GLY A 229 -21.11 30.26 2.10
CA GLY A 229 -21.35 31.56 2.74
C GLY A 229 -21.25 31.52 4.26
N ASP A 230 -21.65 32.63 4.90
CA ASP A 230 -21.48 32.90 6.32
C ASP A 230 -22.07 31.78 7.21
N PRO A 231 -21.27 31.11 8.06
CA PRO A 231 -21.75 30.05 8.95
C PRO A 231 -22.86 30.50 9.91
N GLU A 232 -22.97 31.80 10.20
CA GLU A 232 -24.04 32.42 11.01
C GLU A 232 -25.44 32.33 10.34
N GLY A 233 -25.52 32.01 9.05
CA GLY A 233 -26.80 31.85 8.32
C GLY A 233 -27.37 30.42 8.33
N ALA A 234 -26.62 29.43 8.80
CA ALA A 234 -26.91 28.01 8.65
C ALA A 234 -27.84 27.45 9.74
N SER A 235 -29.05 28.01 9.86
CA SER A 235 -30.07 27.59 10.84
C SER A 235 -30.66 26.17 10.66
N ASN A 236 -30.20 25.41 9.66
CA ASN A 236 -30.71 24.07 9.34
C ASN A 236 -29.57 23.05 9.19
N ILE A 237 -29.72 21.86 9.80
CA ILE A 237 -28.80 20.70 9.65
C ILE A 237 -28.51 20.37 8.16
N GLY A 238 -29.45 20.63 7.26
CA GLY A 238 -29.26 20.42 5.82
C GLY A 238 -28.19 21.32 5.18
N ALA A 239 -27.90 22.48 5.75
CA ALA A 239 -26.83 23.38 5.29
C ALA A 239 -25.43 22.81 5.54
N LEU A 240 -25.30 21.85 6.46
CA LEU A 240 -24.05 21.17 6.79
C LEU A 240 -23.81 19.91 5.94
N LEU A 241 -24.78 19.51 5.14
CA LEU A 241 -24.67 18.35 4.25
C LEU A 241 -23.46 18.45 3.30
N PRO A 242 -23.15 19.62 2.69
CA PRO A 242 -21.97 19.77 1.83
C PRO A 242 -20.66 19.62 2.61
N PHE A 243 -20.59 20.10 3.86
CA PHE A 243 -19.44 19.87 4.74
C PHE A 243 -19.20 18.37 4.99
N PHE A 244 -20.25 17.64 5.40
CA PHE A 244 -20.12 16.19 5.63
C PHE A 244 -19.74 15.44 4.35
N MET A 245 -20.33 15.81 3.21
CA MET A 245 -19.96 15.24 1.90
C MET A 245 -18.50 15.52 1.55
N MET A 246 -18.01 16.72 1.82
CA MET A 246 -16.62 17.10 1.58
C MET A 246 -15.65 16.28 2.45
N VAL A 247 -15.90 16.17 3.75
CA VAL A 247 -15.06 15.38 4.67
C VAL A 247 -15.06 13.89 4.28
N LEU A 248 -16.21 13.35 3.86
CA LEU A 248 -16.31 11.98 3.37
C LEU A 248 -15.58 11.77 2.03
N MET A 249 -15.67 12.73 1.11
CA MET A 249 -14.92 12.71 -0.15
C MET A 249 -13.41 12.75 0.11
N ALA A 250 -12.95 13.65 0.99
CA ALA A 250 -11.55 13.74 1.38
C ALA A 250 -11.01 12.39 1.91
N LYS A 251 -11.78 11.69 2.75
CA LYS A 251 -11.44 10.33 3.20
C LYS A 251 -11.36 9.34 2.03
N GLY A 252 -12.32 9.39 1.11
CA GLY A 252 -12.33 8.55 -0.09
C GLY A 252 -11.07 8.73 -0.94
N PHE A 253 -10.66 9.98 -1.16
CA PHE A 253 -9.44 10.33 -1.87
C PHE A 253 -8.18 9.84 -1.15
N ILE A 254 -8.07 10.02 0.17
CA ILE A 254 -6.95 9.52 0.97
C ILE A 254 -6.85 7.99 0.92
N ILE A 255 -7.99 7.28 1.00
CA ILE A 255 -8.06 5.82 0.87
C ILE A 255 -7.71 5.36 -0.55
N ALA A 256 -7.97 6.19 -1.57
CA ALA A 256 -7.65 5.92 -2.96
C ALA A 256 -6.16 6.12 -3.29
N THR A 257 -5.43 6.91 -2.52
CA THR A 257 -4.00 7.24 -2.75
C THR A 257 -3.13 6.04 -3.11
N PRO A 258 -3.15 4.89 -2.41
CA PRO A 258 -2.32 3.75 -2.77
C PRO A 258 -2.62 3.19 -4.17
N PHE A 259 -3.88 3.31 -4.64
CA PHE A 259 -4.25 2.92 -6.00
C PHE A 259 -3.74 3.92 -7.04
N ILE A 260 -3.80 5.23 -6.74
CA ILE A 260 -3.27 6.28 -7.61
C ILE A 260 -1.76 6.10 -7.78
N VAL A 261 -1.03 5.91 -6.69
CA VAL A 261 0.42 5.68 -6.75
C VAL A 261 0.76 4.43 -7.56
N ARG A 262 0.00 3.34 -7.39
CA ARG A 262 0.18 2.10 -8.17
C ARG A 262 -0.06 2.30 -9.67
N ALA A 263 -1.07 3.09 -10.02
CA ALA A 263 -1.36 3.40 -11.42
C ALA A 263 -0.21 4.19 -12.07
N ILE A 264 0.39 5.12 -11.31
CA ILE A 264 1.51 5.95 -11.78
C ILE A 264 2.82 5.15 -11.85
N SER A 265 3.12 4.34 -10.84
CA SER A 265 4.41 3.66 -10.74
C SER A 265 4.57 2.47 -11.69
N GLY A 266 3.50 2.04 -12.36
CA GLY A 266 3.52 0.88 -13.26
C GLY A 266 3.81 -0.46 -12.57
N ASN A 267 3.95 -0.46 -11.24
CA ASN A 267 4.34 -1.62 -10.46
C ASN A 267 3.10 -2.47 -10.12
N ILE A 268 2.70 -3.32 -11.06
CA ILE A 268 1.60 -4.30 -10.90
C ILE A 268 2.04 -5.48 -10.00
N MET A 269 3.31 -5.51 -9.54
CA MET A 269 3.76 -6.53 -8.59
C MET A 269 3.33 -6.18 -7.18
N MET A 270 2.11 -6.61 -6.85
CA MET A 270 1.48 -6.67 -5.54
C MET A 270 2.44 -7.20 -4.45
N PRO A 271 2.93 -6.36 -3.52
CA PRO A 271 3.62 -6.83 -2.33
C PRO A 271 2.67 -6.62 -1.15
N ALA A 272 1.91 -7.66 -0.80
CA ALA A 272 1.34 -7.97 0.52
C ALA A 272 0.49 -6.94 1.32
N LEU A 273 0.46 -5.64 1.00
CA LEU A 273 -0.37 -4.63 1.69
C LEU A 273 -1.85 -4.66 1.24
N SER A 274 -2.16 -5.42 0.20
CA SER A 274 -3.52 -5.83 -0.13
C SER A 274 -4.10 -6.87 0.84
N GLY A 275 -3.30 -7.43 1.76
CA GLY A 275 -3.79 -8.39 2.76
C GLY A 275 -4.83 -7.79 3.70
N GLY A 276 -4.70 -6.51 4.06
CA GLY A 276 -5.66 -5.81 4.93
C GLY A 276 -6.87 -5.20 4.20
N LEU A 277 -6.65 -4.57 3.04
CA LEU A 277 -7.71 -3.89 2.28
C LEU A 277 -8.39 -4.77 1.22
N GLY A 278 -7.71 -5.80 0.70
CA GLY A 278 -8.28 -6.75 -0.27
C GLY A 278 -9.30 -7.71 0.34
N GLY A 279 -9.21 -7.95 1.66
CA GLY A 279 -10.21 -8.70 2.41
C GLY A 279 -11.58 -8.01 2.39
N GLY A 280 -11.64 -6.71 2.66
CA GLY A 280 -12.90 -5.95 2.67
C GLY A 280 -13.58 -5.90 1.29
N TYR A 281 -12.82 -5.66 0.22
CA TYR A 281 -13.38 -5.63 -1.14
C TYR A 281 -13.85 -7.02 -1.61
N SER A 282 -13.07 -8.07 -1.33
CA SER A 282 -13.45 -9.44 -1.68
C SER A 282 -14.62 -9.95 -0.83
N PHE A 283 -14.70 -9.55 0.44
CA PHE A 283 -15.88 -9.76 1.31
C PHE A 283 -17.11 -9.06 0.75
N ALA A 284 -17.04 -7.75 0.48
CA ALA A 284 -18.17 -6.98 -0.01
C ALA A 284 -18.70 -7.52 -1.34
N ARG A 285 -17.80 -7.86 -2.27
CA ARG A 285 -18.18 -8.46 -3.56
C ARG A 285 -18.81 -9.85 -3.40
N ALA A 286 -18.32 -10.66 -2.46
CA ALA A 286 -18.92 -11.96 -2.16
C ALA A 286 -20.25 -11.82 -1.41
N ALA A 287 -20.40 -10.82 -0.53
CA ALA A 287 -21.62 -10.49 0.21
C ALA A 287 -22.73 -9.96 -0.71
N MET A 288 -22.35 -9.25 -1.78
CA MET A 288 -23.23 -8.79 -2.85
C MET A 288 -23.55 -9.87 -3.90
N GLY A 289 -23.06 -11.10 -3.71
CA GLY A 289 -23.43 -12.26 -4.53
C GLY A 289 -22.72 -12.39 -5.87
N SER A 290 -21.46 -11.96 -5.96
CA SER A 290 -20.68 -12.17 -7.19
C SER A 290 -20.50 -13.65 -7.55
N GLN A 291 -20.83 -13.99 -8.79
CA GLN A 291 -20.65 -15.33 -9.37
C GLN A 291 -19.17 -15.78 -9.38
N GLN A 292 -18.24 -14.82 -9.49
CA GLN A 292 -16.81 -15.09 -9.48
C GLN A 292 -16.31 -15.59 -8.11
N ALA A 293 -16.83 -15.06 -7.00
CA ALA A 293 -16.50 -15.53 -5.64
C ALA A 293 -17.05 -16.94 -5.41
N TYR A 294 -18.24 -17.23 -5.94
CA TYR A 294 -18.85 -18.55 -5.92
C TYR A 294 -18.04 -19.59 -6.68
N ASN A 295 -17.61 -19.25 -7.91
CA ASN A 295 -16.82 -20.15 -8.73
C ASN A 295 -15.44 -20.42 -8.11
N ARG A 296 -14.83 -19.40 -7.47
CA ARG A 296 -13.60 -19.55 -6.69
C ARG A 296 -13.77 -20.43 -5.45
N TYR A 297 -14.91 -20.33 -4.76
CA TYR A 297 -15.24 -21.21 -3.64
C TYR A 297 -15.34 -22.67 -4.07
N LEU A 298 -16.01 -22.95 -5.19
CA LEU A 298 -16.17 -24.30 -5.73
C LEU A 298 -14.82 -24.95 -6.08
N ILE A 299 -13.93 -24.20 -6.74
CA ILE A 299 -12.60 -24.69 -7.13
C ILE A 299 -11.55 -24.64 -6.01
N GLY A 300 -11.87 -24.05 -4.85
CA GLY A 300 -10.96 -23.97 -3.70
C GLY A 300 -9.98 -22.81 -3.68
N GLY A 301 -10.15 -21.84 -4.57
CA GLY A 301 -9.33 -20.63 -4.65
C GLY A 301 -9.94 -19.42 -3.95
N ALA A 302 -10.98 -19.61 -3.12
CA ALA A 302 -11.64 -18.51 -2.43
C ALA A 302 -10.74 -17.92 -1.33
N SER A 303 -10.70 -16.60 -1.25
CA SER A 303 -10.01 -15.90 -0.15
C SER A 303 -10.78 -16.12 1.17
N GLY A 304 -10.09 -15.98 2.32
CA GLY A 304 -10.74 -16.11 3.64
C GLY A 304 -11.91 -15.15 3.83
N ALA A 305 -11.85 -13.97 3.19
CA ALA A 305 -12.90 -12.97 3.23
C ALA A 305 -14.09 -13.28 2.29
N GLU A 306 -13.84 -13.94 1.15
CA GLU A 306 -14.91 -14.48 0.30
C GLU A 306 -15.67 -15.61 1.03
N TYR A 307 -14.95 -16.46 1.76
CA TYR A 307 -15.54 -17.55 2.56
C TYR A 307 -16.47 -17.01 3.67
N THR A 308 -16.02 -16.01 4.43
CA THR A 308 -16.84 -15.41 5.51
C THR A 308 -18.05 -14.67 4.95
N ALA A 309 -17.92 -13.98 3.83
CA ALA A 309 -19.04 -13.32 3.15
C ALA A 309 -20.09 -14.31 2.64
N LEU A 310 -19.66 -15.39 1.98
CA LEU A 310 -20.58 -16.44 1.52
C LEU A 310 -21.30 -17.10 2.71
N ARG A 311 -20.61 -17.26 3.84
CA ARG A 311 -21.19 -17.79 5.07
C ARG A 311 -22.19 -16.84 5.70
N ALA A 312 -21.88 -15.55 5.74
CA ALA A 312 -22.81 -14.52 6.20
C ALA A 312 -24.10 -14.51 5.36
N ARG A 313 -23.99 -14.65 4.03
CA ARG A 313 -25.17 -14.76 3.15
C ARG A 313 -25.99 -16.03 3.38
N GLN A 314 -25.33 -17.15 3.68
CA GLN A 314 -26.03 -18.39 4.05
C GLN A 314 -26.76 -18.22 5.39
N PHE A 315 -26.14 -17.59 6.38
CA PHE A 315 -26.78 -17.27 7.66
C PHE A 315 -27.97 -16.32 7.51
N LEU A 316 -27.89 -15.37 6.58
CA LEU A 316 -28.98 -14.45 6.25
C LEU A 316 -30.07 -15.09 5.37
N GLY A 317 -29.97 -16.38 5.05
CA GLY A 317 -30.98 -17.11 4.26
C GLY A 317 -31.07 -16.70 2.79
N VAL A 318 -30.13 -15.87 2.31
CA VAL A 318 -30.17 -15.30 0.96
C VAL A 318 -29.83 -16.34 -0.10
N GLN A 319 -28.94 -17.30 0.20
CA GLN A 319 -28.53 -18.39 -0.70
C GLN A 319 -27.76 -19.49 0.05
N GLN A 320 -28.04 -20.77 -0.22
CA GLN A 320 -27.32 -21.91 0.34
C GLN A 320 -25.95 -22.09 -0.34
N MET A 321 -24.88 -22.32 0.42
CA MET A 321 -23.57 -22.65 -0.16
C MET A 321 -23.66 -23.94 -1.00
N PRO A 322 -23.04 -23.97 -2.19
CA PRO A 322 -23.05 -25.16 -3.00
C PRO A 322 -22.11 -26.19 -2.37
N VAL A 323 -22.59 -27.42 -2.22
CA VAL A 323 -21.80 -28.51 -1.64
C VAL A 323 -20.62 -28.79 -2.58
N ARG A 324 -19.40 -28.60 -2.07
CA ARG A 324 -18.18 -28.88 -2.81
C ARG A 324 -18.11 -30.39 -3.09
N GLN A 325 -18.35 -30.77 -4.33
CA GLN A 325 -18.36 -32.18 -4.73
C GLN A 325 -16.91 -32.70 -4.71
N GLY A 326 -16.53 -33.36 -3.61
CA GLY A 326 -15.19 -33.94 -3.45
C GLY A 326 -14.60 -33.93 -2.04
N MET A 327 -15.20 -33.27 -1.05
CA MET A 327 -14.75 -33.37 0.35
C MET A 327 -15.77 -34.16 1.16
N GLY A 328 -15.42 -35.41 1.46
CA GLY A 328 -16.25 -36.36 2.19
C GLY A 328 -16.72 -35.82 3.54
N GLN A 329 -18.01 -36.00 3.77
CA GLN A 329 -18.71 -35.79 5.02
C GLN A 329 -18.12 -36.72 6.10
N THR A 330 -17.33 -36.19 7.04
CA THR A 330 -17.12 -36.84 8.34
C THR A 330 -18.01 -36.14 9.37
N GLY A 331 -19.21 -36.69 9.55
CA GLY A 331 -20.17 -36.25 10.55
C GLY A 331 -21.14 -37.39 10.86
N SER A 332 -21.00 -37.99 12.03
CA SER A 332 -21.69 -39.19 12.45
C SER A 332 -23.18 -38.96 12.75
N GLY A 333 -24.03 -39.91 12.34
CA GLY A 333 -25.15 -40.41 13.16
C GLY A 333 -26.56 -39.82 12.94
N GLY A 334 -27.45 -40.64 12.35
CA GLY A 334 -28.90 -40.51 12.51
C GLY A 334 -29.70 -40.99 11.29
N GLY A 335 -30.27 -42.20 11.35
CA GLY A 335 -31.01 -42.89 10.26
C GLY A 335 -32.18 -42.10 9.67
N THR A 336 -32.72 -42.40 8.50
CA THR A 336 -33.23 -43.69 8.00
C THR A 336 -33.60 -43.53 6.52
N GLY A 337 -33.47 -44.57 5.69
CA GLY A 337 -34.02 -44.55 4.33
C GLY A 337 -33.19 -45.21 3.23
N SER A 338 -32.69 -46.43 3.46
CA SER A 338 -32.12 -47.29 2.42
C SER A 338 -33.23 -47.91 1.56
N ALA A 339 -33.43 -47.42 0.34
CA ALA A 339 -34.25 -48.14 -0.64
C ALA A 339 -33.81 -47.96 -2.12
N ASP A 340 -32.97 -46.97 -2.45
CA ASP A 340 -32.81 -46.56 -3.86
C ASP A 340 -31.48 -46.97 -4.53
N SER A 341 -30.53 -47.52 -3.77
CA SER A 341 -29.22 -47.93 -4.30
C SER A 341 -29.20 -49.40 -4.76
N GLY A 342 -29.91 -50.29 -4.06
CA GLY A 342 -29.95 -51.72 -4.39
C GLY A 342 -30.75 -52.02 -5.67
N SER A 343 -31.85 -51.31 -5.88
CA SER A 343 -32.68 -51.41 -7.09
C SER A 343 -31.92 -50.99 -8.35
N LYS A 344 -31.11 -49.92 -8.26
CA LYS A 344 -30.27 -49.42 -9.36
C LYS A 344 -29.13 -50.38 -9.70
N MET A 345 -28.54 -51.03 -8.69
CA MET A 345 -27.48 -52.02 -8.90
C MET A 345 -28.02 -53.31 -9.54
N LEU A 346 -29.22 -53.78 -9.11
CA LEU A 346 -29.90 -54.91 -9.74
C LEU A 346 -30.33 -54.61 -11.18
N ALA A 347 -30.81 -53.39 -11.46
CA ALA A 347 -31.13 -52.96 -12.81
C ALA A 347 -29.89 -52.91 -13.72
N GLN A 348 -28.73 -52.50 -13.19
CA GLN A 348 -27.46 -52.51 -13.93
C GLN A 348 -26.95 -53.94 -14.18
N LEU A 349 -27.04 -54.84 -13.19
CA LEU A 349 -26.68 -56.24 -13.37
C LEU A 349 -27.59 -56.96 -14.39
N ALA A 350 -28.89 -56.70 -14.35
CA ALA A 350 -29.82 -57.22 -15.35
C ALA A 350 -29.52 -56.69 -16.76
N ARG A 351 -29.01 -55.46 -16.87
CA ARG A 351 -28.60 -54.85 -18.14
C ARG A 351 -27.30 -55.46 -18.69
N LEU A 352 -26.36 -55.77 -17.80
CA LEU A 352 -25.09 -56.43 -18.16
C LEU A 352 -25.30 -57.90 -18.56
N GLY A 353 -26.23 -58.61 -17.90
CA GLY A 353 -26.59 -59.97 -18.28
C GLY A 353 -27.18 -60.10 -19.70
N ARG A 354 -27.87 -59.06 -20.18
CA ARG A 354 -28.40 -59.03 -21.56
C ARG A 354 -27.35 -58.72 -22.62
N LEU A 355 -26.21 -58.16 -22.24
CA LEU A 355 -25.10 -57.83 -23.15
C LEU A 355 -24.06 -58.97 -23.25
N GLY A 356 -24.16 -60.00 -22.39
CA GLY A 356 -23.24 -61.15 -22.36
C GLY A 356 -23.73 -62.42 -23.08
N ARG A 357 -24.82 -62.36 -23.84
CA ARG A 357 -25.26 -63.46 -24.73
C ARG A 357 -25.62 -62.92 -26.12
N ARG A 358 -24.59 -62.59 -26.89
CA ARG A 358 -24.57 -62.73 -28.34
C ARG A 358 -23.17 -63.12 -28.78
#